data_AF-R1GNS8-F1
#
_entry.id   AF-R1GNS8-F1
#
_cell.length_a   1.000
_cell.length_b   1.000
_cell.length_c   1.000
_cell.angle_alpha   90.00
_cell.angle_beta   90.00
_cell.angle_gamma   90.00
#
_symmetry.space_group_name_H-M   'P 1'
#
loop_
_entity.id
_entity.type
_entity.pdbx_description
1 polymer ?
#
loop_
_entity_poly.entity_id
_entity_poly.type
_entity_poly.pdbx_seq_one_letter_code
_entity_poly.pdbx_strand_id
1 'polypeptide(L)'
;MQNPLLIGVCLLFIGSSIWGLMLQKKHERLVDYFYRGSHWNIHQLLLDSQRFLYELKLYRAGVGDMASLSLEYDLFWNRIDVFLVSDETQVVRGQLGLGDIASDLFADLKLIESQMDAGKLVEGPELDRMQKHLVACTKRLEQISRVVLTGEAREAS
;
A
#
# COMPACT_ATOMS: atom_id res chain seq x y z
N MET A 1 -8.89 62.75 8.15
CA MET A 1 -9.17 61.87 9.30
C MET A 1 -9.00 60.43 8.85
N GLN A 2 -7.85 59.81 9.13
CA GLN A 2 -7.69 58.37 8.95
C GLN A 2 -8.58 57.68 9.99
N ASN A 3 -9.50 56.82 9.57
CA ASN A 3 -10.34 56.05 10.49
C ASN A 3 -9.55 54.82 10.95
N PRO A 4 -8.94 54.82 12.15
CA PRO A 4 -8.11 53.72 12.62
C PRO A 4 -8.89 52.40 12.72
N LEU A 5 -10.21 52.49 12.92
CA LEU A 5 -11.14 51.36 12.92
C LEU A 5 -11.18 50.63 11.57
N LEU A 6 -11.20 51.37 10.46
CA LEU A 6 -11.26 50.81 9.11
C LEU A 6 -9.95 50.08 8.77
N ILE A 7 -8.82 50.67 9.17
CA ILE A 7 -7.50 50.05 9.00
C ILE A 7 -7.39 48.75 9.83
N GLY A 8 -7.88 48.77 11.07
CA GLY A 8 -7.91 47.58 11.93
C GLY A 8 -8.75 46.43 11.36
N VAL A 9 -9.94 46.75 10.83
CA VAL A 9 -10.82 45.73 10.21
C VAL A 9 -10.19 45.15 8.94
N CYS A 10 -9.56 45.98 8.09
CA CYS A 10 -8.86 45.50 6.90
C CYS A 10 -7.68 44.58 7.25
N LEU A 11 -6.91 44.90 8.29
CA LEU A 11 -5.78 44.06 8.72
C LEU A 11 -6.24 42.71 9.28
N LEU A 12 -7.32 42.69 10.06
CA LEU A 12 -7.93 41.45 10.56
C LEU A 12 -8.48 40.58 9.43
N PHE A 13 -9.10 41.20 8.43
CA PHE A 13 -9.63 40.49 7.26
C PHE A 13 -8.51 39.86 6.42
N ILE A 14 -7.43 40.61 6.17
CA ILE A 14 -6.27 40.10 5.44
C ILE A 14 -5.57 39.00 6.24
N GLY A 15 -5.38 39.18 7.55
CA GLY A 15 -4.78 38.16 8.43
C GLY A 15 -5.59 36.86 8.46
N SER A 16 -6.91 36.96 8.59
CA SER A 16 -7.83 35.81 8.56
C SER A 16 -7.80 35.10 7.20
N SER A 17 -7.77 35.85 6.09
CA SER A 17 -7.71 35.30 4.74
C SER A 17 -6.37 34.59 4.47
N ILE A 18 -5.25 35.17 4.89
CA ILE A 18 -3.92 34.54 4.77
C ILE A 18 -3.85 33.28 5.63
N TRP A 19 -4.38 33.31 6.85
CA TRP A 19 -4.43 32.15 7.73
C TRP A 19 -5.29 31.03 7.14
N GLY A 20 -6.48 31.37 6.64
CA GLY A 20 -7.37 30.43 5.95
C GLY A 20 -6.72 29.80 4.73
N LEU A 21 -6.04 30.59 3.89
CA LEU A 21 -5.32 30.09 2.72
C LEU A 21 -4.13 29.20 3.08
N MET A 22 -3.41 29.50 4.17
CA MET A 22 -2.34 28.63 4.65
C MET A 22 -2.87 27.30 5.20
N LEU A 23 -3.99 27.32 5.92
CA LEU A 23 -4.63 26.11 6.45
C LEU A 23 -5.18 25.24 5.31
N GLN A 24 -5.84 25.87 4.33
CA GLN A 24 -6.40 25.21 3.17
C GLN A 24 -5.31 24.61 2.27
N LYS A 25 -4.22 25.34 2.01
CA LYS A 25 -3.07 24.81 1.25
C LYS A 25 -2.36 23.65 1.97
N LYS A 26 -2.36 23.62 3.31
CA LYS A 26 -1.84 22.47 4.07
C LYS A 26 -2.77 21.26 3.92
N HIS A 27 -4.08 21.45 3.95
CA HIS A 27 -5.06 20.37 3.76
C HIS A 27 -5.07 19.83 2.33
N GLU A 28 -5.11 20.68 1.30
CA GLU A 28 -5.13 20.25 -0.11
C GLU A 28 -3.85 19.50 -0.51
N ARG A 29 -2.67 19.97 -0.10
CA ARG A 29 -1.41 19.28 -0.44
C ARG A 29 -1.20 17.96 0.29
N LEU A 30 -1.69 17.82 1.52
CA LEU A 30 -1.64 16.54 2.22
C LEU A 30 -2.64 15.55 1.65
N VAL A 31 -3.84 15.97 1.27
CA VAL A 31 -4.89 15.04 0.87
C VAL A 31 -4.67 14.54 -0.56
N ASP A 32 -4.40 15.39 -1.54
CA ASP A 32 -4.38 14.93 -2.93
C ASP A 32 -3.13 14.12 -3.31
N TYR A 33 -1.95 14.49 -2.82
CA TYR A 33 -0.70 13.78 -3.15
C TYR A 33 -0.59 12.47 -2.38
N PHE A 34 -0.81 12.48 -1.06
CA PHE A 34 -0.70 11.27 -0.25
C PHE A 34 -1.81 10.27 -0.53
N TYR A 35 -3.05 10.71 -0.77
CA TYR A 35 -4.16 9.78 -0.99
C TYR A 35 -4.05 9.10 -2.36
N ARG A 36 -3.72 9.84 -3.43
CA ARG A 36 -3.49 9.23 -4.76
C ARG A 36 -2.27 8.32 -4.76
N GLY A 37 -1.14 8.76 -4.19
CA GLY A 37 0.08 7.96 -4.13
C GLY A 37 -0.09 6.70 -3.28
N SER A 38 -0.76 6.80 -2.13
CA SER A 38 -0.95 5.64 -1.26
C SER A 38 -1.98 4.66 -1.80
N HIS A 39 -3.07 5.13 -2.42
CA HIS A 39 -4.02 4.29 -3.14
C HIS A 39 -3.35 3.49 -4.24
N TRP A 40 -2.51 4.17 -5.03
CA TRP A 40 -1.73 3.51 -6.07
C TRP A 40 -0.84 2.42 -5.47
N ASN A 41 -0.09 2.72 -4.41
CA ASN A 41 0.80 1.75 -3.76
C ASN A 41 0.05 0.52 -3.21
N ILE A 42 -1.12 0.71 -2.57
CA ILE A 42 -1.94 -0.43 -2.10
C ILE A 42 -2.43 -1.28 -3.28
N HIS A 43 -2.92 -0.64 -4.35
CA HIS A 43 -3.44 -1.36 -5.50
C HIS A 43 -2.35 -2.15 -6.23
N GLN A 44 -1.16 -1.56 -6.38
CA GLN A 44 -0.01 -2.26 -6.95
C GLN A 44 0.42 -3.44 -6.07
N LEU A 45 0.49 -3.25 -4.75
CA LEU A 45 0.81 -4.33 -3.82
C LEU A 45 -0.17 -5.50 -3.93
N LEU A 46 -1.47 -5.21 -4.04
CA LEU A 46 -2.51 -6.22 -4.23
C LEU A 46 -2.39 -6.94 -5.58
N LEU A 47 -2.14 -6.19 -6.65
CA LEU A 47 -1.99 -6.75 -7.99
C LEU A 47 -0.79 -7.71 -8.06
N ASP A 48 0.36 -7.27 -7.55
CA ASP A 48 1.59 -8.06 -7.55
C ASP A 48 1.42 -9.32 -6.67
N SER A 49 0.72 -9.23 -5.53
CA SER A 49 0.42 -10.41 -4.71
C SER A 49 -0.50 -11.42 -5.40
N GLN A 50 -1.49 -10.94 -6.15
CA GLN A 50 -2.41 -11.79 -6.92
C GLN A 50 -1.70 -12.47 -8.09
N ARG A 51 -0.82 -11.76 -8.80
CA ARG A 51 -0.03 -12.30 -9.91
C ARG A 51 0.92 -13.39 -9.43
N PHE A 52 1.68 -13.12 -8.38
CA PHE A 52 2.56 -14.11 -7.78
C PHE A 52 1.78 -15.36 -7.35
N LEU A 53 0.64 -15.20 -6.65
CA LEU A 53 -0.22 -16.32 -6.26
C LEU A 53 -0.79 -17.10 -7.45
N TYR A 54 -1.05 -16.43 -8.56
CA TYR A 54 -1.54 -17.07 -9.78
C TYR A 54 -0.44 -17.92 -10.43
N GLU A 55 0.75 -17.35 -10.65
CA GLU A 55 1.89 -18.08 -11.21
C GLU A 55 2.32 -19.23 -10.30
N LEU A 56 2.29 -19.04 -8.97
CA LEU A 56 2.56 -20.12 -8.03
C LEU A 56 1.59 -21.28 -8.25
N LYS A 57 0.28 -21.02 -8.38
CA LYS A 57 -0.71 -22.07 -8.66
C LYS A 57 -0.47 -22.75 -10.00
N LEU A 58 -0.10 -22.01 -11.05
CA LEU A 58 0.17 -22.58 -12.37
C LEU A 58 1.40 -23.48 -12.34
N TYR A 59 2.49 -23.01 -11.74
CA TYR A 59 3.72 -23.79 -11.59
C TYR A 59 3.45 -25.09 -10.82
N ARG A 60 2.74 -25.01 -9.69
CA ARG A 60 2.36 -26.18 -8.89
C ARG A 60 1.41 -27.13 -9.61
N ALA A 61 0.60 -26.63 -10.55
CA ALA A 61 -0.25 -27.46 -11.41
C ALA A 61 0.52 -28.15 -12.55
N GLY A 62 1.83 -27.88 -12.69
CA GLY A 62 2.67 -28.43 -13.76
C GLY A 62 2.47 -27.79 -15.13
N VAL A 63 1.75 -26.67 -15.20
CA VAL A 63 1.46 -25.94 -16.45
C VAL A 63 2.25 -24.64 -16.56
N GLY A 64 2.62 -24.04 -15.41
CA GLY A 64 3.44 -22.83 -15.35
C GLY A 64 4.93 -23.12 -15.43
N ASP A 65 5.71 -22.12 -15.81
CA ASP A 65 7.16 -22.20 -15.92
C ASP A 65 7.84 -21.47 -14.73
N MET A 66 9.06 -21.91 -14.39
CA MET A 66 9.82 -21.33 -13.27
C MET A 66 10.27 -19.89 -13.54
N ALA A 67 10.50 -19.51 -14.80
CA ALA A 67 10.98 -18.18 -15.16
C ALA A 67 9.90 -17.11 -14.92
N SER A 68 8.65 -17.40 -15.30
CA SER A 68 7.46 -16.60 -15.05
C SER A 68 7.20 -16.47 -13.55
N LEU A 69 7.30 -17.58 -12.81
CA LEU A 69 7.17 -17.54 -11.35
C LEU A 69 8.26 -16.70 -10.68
N SER A 70 9.52 -16.82 -11.12
CA SER A 70 10.64 -16.05 -10.58
C SER A 70 10.50 -14.57 -10.88
N LEU A 71 10.04 -14.22 -12.09
CA LEU A 71 9.77 -12.83 -12.44
C LEU A 71 8.70 -12.21 -11.52
N GLU A 72 7.56 -12.88 -11.34
CA GLU A 72 6.50 -12.34 -10.48
C GLU A 72 6.92 -12.32 -9.00
N TYR A 73 7.77 -13.26 -8.57
CA TYR A 73 8.38 -13.22 -7.24
C TYR A 73 9.27 -11.98 -7.06
N ASP A 74 10.19 -11.70 -7.98
CA ASP A 74 11.10 -10.56 -7.91
C ASP A 74 10.33 -9.23 -7.92
N LEU A 75 9.30 -9.12 -8.77
CA LEU A 75 8.44 -7.95 -8.82
C LEU A 75 7.71 -7.74 -7.49
N PHE A 76 7.11 -8.80 -6.96
CA PHE A 76 6.36 -8.73 -5.72
C PHE A 76 7.26 -8.46 -4.51
N TRP A 77 8.42 -9.08 -4.44
CA TRP A 77 9.43 -8.82 -3.41
C TRP A 77 9.83 -7.35 -3.38
N ASN A 78 10.23 -6.80 -4.53
CA ASN A 78 10.63 -5.40 -4.64
C ASN A 78 9.48 -4.45 -4.27
N ARG A 79 8.25 -4.78 -4.67
CA ARG A 79 7.05 -3.99 -4.33
C ARG A 79 6.83 -3.93 -2.82
N ILE A 80 6.90 -5.08 -2.15
CA ILE A 80 6.71 -5.16 -0.69
C ILE A 80 7.82 -4.41 0.04
N ASP A 81 9.08 -4.60 -0.37
CA ASP A 81 10.23 -3.94 0.25
C ASP A 81 10.08 -2.41 0.19
N VAL A 82 9.82 -1.87 -1.01
CA VAL A 82 9.55 -0.44 -1.21
C VAL A 82 8.33 0.02 -0.39
N PHE A 83 7.26 -0.77 -0.35
CA PHE A 83 6.07 -0.44 0.43
C PHE A 83 6.37 -0.36 1.93
N LEU A 84 7.23 -1.23 2.46
CA LEU A 84 7.58 -1.29 3.87
C LEU A 84 8.56 -0.20 4.30
N VAL A 85 9.49 0.21 3.42
CA VAL A 85 10.55 1.17 3.76
C VAL A 85 10.24 2.62 3.35
N SER A 86 9.37 2.84 2.36
CA SER A 86 9.11 4.20 1.84
C SER A 86 8.41 5.10 2.86
N ASP A 87 8.81 6.38 2.89
CA ASP A 87 8.14 7.42 3.67
C ASP A 87 6.73 7.73 3.12
N GLU A 88 6.52 7.56 1.81
CA GLU A 88 5.24 7.85 1.16
C GLU A 88 4.12 6.91 1.63
N THR A 89 4.48 5.68 1.99
CA THR A 89 3.55 4.66 2.46
C THR A 89 3.43 4.61 3.99
N GLN A 90 4.21 5.41 4.73
CA GLN A 90 4.26 5.37 6.20
C GLN A 90 2.89 5.55 6.84
N VAL A 91 2.12 6.55 6.40
CA VAL A 91 0.78 6.84 6.93
C VAL A 91 -0.17 5.67 6.69
N VAL A 92 -0.11 5.07 5.50
CA VAL A 92 -1.00 3.99 5.11
C VAL A 92 -0.62 2.65 5.71
N ARG A 93 0.66 2.39 5.98
CA ARG A 93 1.07 1.22 6.78
C ARG A 93 0.42 1.21 8.16
N GLY A 94 0.24 2.39 8.77
CA GLY A 94 -0.44 2.54 10.05
C GLY A 94 -1.97 2.40 10.00
N GLN A 95 -2.56 2.31 8.80
CA GLN A 95 -4.01 2.19 8.64
C GLN A 95 -4.43 0.74 8.49
N LEU A 96 -5.49 0.35 9.20
CA LEU A 96 -6.20 -0.91 9.03
C LEU A 96 -5.31 -2.18 9.05
N GLY A 97 -4.13 -2.11 9.69
CA GLY A 97 -3.18 -3.22 9.75
C GLY A 97 -2.43 -3.52 8.45
N LEU A 98 -2.39 -2.59 7.48
CA LEU A 98 -1.72 -2.81 6.19
C LEU A 98 -0.21 -3.10 6.33
N GLY A 99 0.46 -2.45 7.29
CA GLY A 99 1.87 -2.73 7.57
C GLY A 99 2.10 -4.17 8.03
N ASP A 100 1.20 -4.70 8.87
CA ASP A 100 1.29 -6.07 9.37
C ASP A 100 1.05 -7.07 8.23
N ILE A 101 0.02 -6.85 7.40
CA ILE A 101 -0.27 -7.70 6.25
C ILE A 101 0.89 -7.70 5.25
N ALA A 102 1.48 -6.54 4.97
CA ALA A 102 2.63 -6.45 4.08
C ALA A 102 3.85 -7.17 4.66
N SER A 103 4.06 -7.09 5.99
CA SER A 103 5.14 -7.81 6.68
C SER A 103 4.93 -9.33 6.67
N ASP A 104 3.69 -9.79 6.86
CA ASP A 104 3.31 -11.20 6.78
C ASP A 104 3.55 -11.76 5.37
N LEU A 105 3.14 -11.02 4.33
CA LEU A 105 3.42 -11.37 2.93
C LEU A 105 4.93 -11.43 2.67
N PHE A 106 5.71 -10.49 3.22
CA PHE A 106 7.16 -10.48 3.06
C PHE A 106 7.82 -11.69 3.74
N ALA A 107 7.33 -12.06 4.93
CA ALA A 107 7.80 -13.23 5.64
C ALA A 107 7.54 -14.51 4.84
N ASP A 108 6.37 -14.62 4.20
CA ASP A 108 6.07 -15.75 3.31
C ASP A 108 7.03 -15.82 2.12
N LEU A 109 7.37 -14.69 1.49
CA LEU A 109 8.34 -14.68 0.39
C LEU A 109 9.76 -15.08 0.81
N LYS A 110 10.17 -14.71 2.03
CA LYS A 110 11.46 -15.11 2.60
C LYS A 110 11.59 -16.62 2.79
N LEU A 111 10.49 -17.32 3.06
CA LEU A 111 10.52 -18.78 3.26
C LEU A 111 10.94 -19.53 1.98
N ILE A 112 10.69 -18.95 0.81
CA ILE A 112 10.99 -19.57 -0.48
C ILE A 112 12.17 -18.93 -1.22
N GLU A 113 12.78 -17.88 -0.68
CA GLU A 113 13.89 -17.13 -1.30
C GLU A 113 14.99 -18.05 -1.84
N SER A 114 15.54 -18.92 -1.00
CA SER A 114 16.58 -19.89 -1.42
C SER A 114 16.14 -20.85 -2.54
N GLN A 115 14.85 -21.16 -2.64
CA GLN A 115 14.30 -22.04 -3.68
C GLN A 115 14.07 -21.27 -4.99
N MET A 116 13.69 -19.99 -4.88
CA MET A 116 13.59 -19.08 -6.02
C MET A 116 14.96 -18.85 -6.64
N ASP A 117 15.98 -18.56 -5.84
CA ASP A 117 17.37 -18.39 -6.29
C ASP A 117 17.93 -19.65 -6.95
N ALA A 118 17.60 -20.83 -6.40
CA ALA A 118 17.99 -22.11 -6.97
C ALA A 118 17.24 -22.47 -8.26
N GLY A 119 16.25 -21.67 -8.67
CA GLY A 119 15.45 -21.92 -9.87
C GLY A 119 14.58 -23.17 -9.76
N LYS A 120 14.20 -23.58 -8.55
CA LYS A 120 13.35 -24.75 -8.34
C LYS A 120 12.64 -24.71 -7.00
N LEU A 121 11.31 -24.65 -7.06
CA LEU A 121 10.47 -24.88 -5.89
C LEU A 121 10.37 -26.36 -5.49
N VAL A 122 10.48 -26.61 -4.20
CA VAL A 122 10.31 -27.92 -3.58
C VAL A 122 8.88 -28.03 -3.05
N GLU A 123 8.13 -28.99 -3.59
CA GLU A 123 6.79 -29.30 -3.10
C GLU A 123 6.84 -29.92 -1.69
N GLY A 124 5.88 -29.55 -0.85
CA GLY A 124 5.78 -30.08 0.49
C GLY A 124 4.73 -29.40 1.37
N PRO A 125 4.51 -29.91 2.59
CA PRO A 125 3.51 -29.39 3.52
C PRO A 125 3.81 -27.96 3.98
N GLU A 126 5.07 -27.52 3.95
CA GLU A 126 5.48 -26.15 4.27
C GLU A 126 5.04 -25.18 3.18
N LEU A 127 5.28 -25.53 1.91
CA LEU A 127 4.82 -24.75 0.77
C LEU A 127 3.29 -24.63 0.74
N ASP A 128 2.58 -25.70 1.09
CA ASP A 128 1.11 -25.68 1.21
C ASP A 128 0.61 -24.71 2.28
N ARG A 129 1.29 -24.66 3.43
CA ARG A 129 0.95 -23.74 4.52
C ARG A 129 1.22 -22.30 4.11
N MET A 130 2.38 -22.04 3.51
CA MET A 130 2.75 -20.72 3.00
C MET A 130 1.74 -20.25 1.95
N GLN A 131 1.41 -21.07 0.95
CA GLN A 131 0.43 -20.69 -0.07
C GLN A 131 -0.94 -20.39 0.54
N LYS A 132 -1.40 -21.18 1.52
CA LYS A 132 -2.66 -20.91 2.23
C LYS A 132 -2.59 -19.58 2.98
N HIS A 133 -1.46 -19.28 3.61
CA HIS A 133 -1.25 -18.03 4.33
C HIS A 133 -1.24 -16.82 3.37
N LEU A 134 -0.45 -16.88 2.30
CA LEU A 134 -0.42 -15.88 1.23
C LEU A 134 -1.82 -15.61 0.65
N VAL A 135 -2.62 -16.65 0.41
CA VAL A 135 -4.02 -16.51 -0.05
C VAL A 135 -4.88 -15.78 0.98
N ALA A 136 -4.73 -16.09 2.27
CA ALA A 136 -5.45 -15.40 3.33
C ALA A 136 -5.04 -13.93 3.44
N CYS A 137 -3.74 -13.63 3.42
CA CYS A 137 -3.20 -12.28 3.47
C CYS A 137 -3.61 -11.46 2.24
N THR A 138 -3.54 -12.03 1.04
CA THR A 138 -4.00 -11.36 -0.20
C THR A 138 -5.48 -11.02 -0.15
N LYS A 139 -6.33 -11.91 0.41
CA LYS A 139 -7.76 -11.62 0.59
C LYS A 139 -8.00 -10.48 1.60
N ARG A 140 -7.25 -10.44 2.70
CA ARG A 140 -7.34 -9.34 3.67
C ARG A 140 -6.89 -8.02 3.04
N LEU A 141 -5.80 -8.04 2.27
CA LEU A 141 -5.33 -6.89 1.52
C LEU A 141 -6.38 -6.40 0.51
N GLU A 142 -7.08 -7.31 -0.17
CA GLU A 142 -8.18 -6.99 -1.08
C GLU A 142 -9.36 -6.32 -0.36
N GLN A 143 -9.72 -6.81 0.84
CA GLN A 143 -10.78 -6.21 1.65
C GLN A 143 -10.43 -4.78 2.09
N ILE A 144 -9.21 -4.58 2.59
CA ILE A 144 -8.76 -3.26 3.03
C ILE A 144 -8.62 -2.31 1.84
N SER A 145 -8.04 -2.79 0.74
CA SER A 145 -7.93 -2.01 -0.50
C SER A 145 -9.30 -1.49 -0.93
N ARG A 146 -10.35 -2.32 -0.90
CA ARG A 146 -11.71 -1.85 -1.17
C ARG A 146 -12.17 -0.74 -0.24
N VAL A 147 -12.03 -0.90 1.08
CA VAL A 147 -12.46 0.11 2.08
C VAL A 147 -11.71 1.43 1.91
N VAL A 148 -10.41 1.36 1.63
CA VAL A 148 -9.56 2.54 1.41
C VAL A 148 -9.94 3.23 0.09
N LEU A 149 -10.18 2.46 -0.98
CA LEU A 149 -10.56 2.97 -2.30
C LEU A 149 -11.99 3.54 -2.35
N THR A 150 -12.96 2.96 -1.62
CA THR A 150 -14.34 3.46 -1.57
C THR A 150 -14.49 4.70 -0.68
N GLY A 151 -13.50 4.98 0.17
CA GLY A 151 -13.51 6.14 1.06
C GLY A 151 -14.41 5.98 2.28
N GLU A 152 -14.93 4.78 2.57
CA GLU A 152 -15.77 4.52 3.75
C GLU A 152 -15.06 4.84 5.09
N ALA A 153 -13.73 4.86 5.11
CA ALA A 153 -12.95 5.35 6.24
C ALA A 153 -13.21 6.84 6.59
N ARG A 154 -13.83 7.63 5.69
CA ARG A 154 -14.22 9.02 5.94
C ARG A 154 -15.55 9.18 6.67
N GLU A 155 -16.41 8.17 6.72
CA GLU A 155 -17.74 8.31 7.34
C GLU A 155 -17.78 7.88 8.82
N ALA A 156 -16.68 7.32 9.34
CA ALA A 156 -16.58 6.78 10.70
C ALA A 156 -15.68 7.58 11.66
N SER A 157 -15.20 8.78 11.26
CA SER A 157 -14.46 9.73 12.11
C SER A 157 -15.09 11.12 12.05
#